data_AF-T0XMF2-F1
#
_entry.id   AF-T0XMF2-F1
#
_cell.length_a   1.000
_cell.length_b   1.000
_cell.length_c   1.000
_cell.angle_alpha   90.00
_cell.angle_beta   90.00
_cell.angle_gamma   90.00
#
_symmetry.space_group_name_H-M   'P 1'
#
loop_
_entity.id
_entity.type
_entity.pdbx_description
1 polymer ?
#
loop_
_entity_poly.entity_id
_entity_poly.type
_entity_poly.pdbx_seq_one_letter_code
_entity_poly.pdbx_strand_id
1 'polypeptide(L)'
;MGLIANLFGFLSQDLAIDLGTANTLVYVRDQGIVINEPSIVAMDQKSGSVLAIGREAKKMLGRTPGNIVAVRPVRNGVIDNPDIAQQMLSYFINKVHRRSTFVRPRMVICVPSRISMVAQRAVKDSARMAGAREVYLIEEPLAAAIGAGLPIMEPSGNMVIDIGGGTTDVAVISLGGTVYSESIKVAGDKMDEDIIAYIKKQHNLLIGDSMAERIKMEVGSACPQKEDHVMIIKGRDLITG
;
A
#
# COMPACT_ATOMS: atom_id res chain seq x y z
N MET A 1 -11.39 28.12 25.80
CA MET A 1 -11.26 27.46 24.48
C MET A 1 -11.24 25.91 24.53
N GLY A 2 -11.38 25.23 25.68
CA GLY A 2 -11.26 23.75 25.75
C GLY A 2 -12.56 22.95 25.62
N LEU A 3 -13.73 23.52 25.95
CA LEU A 3 -15.00 22.78 26.01
C LEU A 3 -15.59 22.44 24.63
N ILE A 4 -15.42 23.32 23.64
CA ILE A 4 -15.95 23.11 22.27
C ILE A 4 -15.09 22.08 21.52
N ALA A 5 -13.76 22.08 21.73
CA ALA A 5 -12.85 21.12 21.11
C ALA A 5 -13.15 19.67 21.53
N ASN A 6 -13.61 19.45 22.76
CA ASN A 6 -13.98 18.12 23.26
C ASN A 6 -15.30 17.61 22.70
N LEU A 7 -16.27 18.49 22.40
CA LEU A 7 -17.56 18.09 21.83
C LEU A 7 -17.42 17.61 20.37
N PHE A 8 -16.52 18.23 19.60
CA PHE A 8 -16.17 17.78 18.24
C PHE A 8 -15.23 16.57 18.22
N GLY A 9 -14.50 16.30 19.32
CA GLY A 9 -13.66 15.11 19.47
C GLY A 9 -14.45 13.80 19.50
N PHE A 10 -15.70 13.82 20.00
CA PHE A 10 -16.61 12.67 19.99
C PHE A 10 -17.19 12.34 18.61
N LEU A 11 -17.11 13.26 17.66
CA LEU A 11 -17.56 13.09 16.27
C LEU A 11 -16.43 12.79 15.29
N SER A 12 -15.15 12.88 15.71
CA SER A 12 -14.02 12.54 14.84
C SER A 12 -13.73 11.05 14.87
N GLN A 13 -14.01 10.37 13.75
CA GLN A 13 -13.65 8.96 13.57
C GLN A 13 -12.13 8.89 13.34
N ASP A 14 -11.39 8.51 14.39
CA ASP A 14 -9.96 8.27 14.29
C ASP A 14 -9.67 7.15 13.28
N LEU A 15 -8.64 7.36 12.47
CA LEU A 15 -8.26 6.45 11.38
C LEU A 15 -6.93 5.76 11.67
N ALA A 16 -6.80 4.51 11.23
CA ALA A 16 -5.51 3.91 10.98
C ALA A 16 -5.40 3.61 9.48
N ILE A 17 -4.26 3.97 8.88
CA ILE A 17 -4.01 3.83 7.45
C ILE A 17 -2.77 2.98 7.25
N ASP A 18 -2.93 1.87 6.54
CA ASP A 18 -1.82 1.18 5.91
C ASP A 18 -1.67 1.72 4.50
N LEU A 19 -0.61 2.51 4.28
CA LEU A 19 -0.32 3.17 3.02
C LEU A 19 0.67 2.29 2.22
N GLY A 20 0.24 1.10 1.87
CA GLY A 20 1.07 0.12 1.18
C GLY A 20 1.37 0.47 -0.28
N THR A 21 2.45 -0.11 -0.81
CA THR A 21 2.85 0.06 -2.23
C THR A 21 1.81 -0.49 -3.20
N ALA A 22 1.17 -1.61 -2.86
CA ALA A 22 0.18 -2.29 -3.71
C ALA A 22 -1.27 -1.91 -3.36
N ASN A 23 -1.59 -1.87 -2.07
CA ASN A 23 -2.94 -1.59 -1.57
C ASN A 23 -2.89 -0.60 -0.40
N THR A 24 -3.94 0.19 -0.28
CA THR A 24 -4.20 1.06 0.86
C THR A 24 -5.38 0.50 1.65
N LEU A 25 -5.20 0.33 2.95
CA LEU A 25 -6.26 -0.07 3.86
C LEU A 25 -6.56 1.08 4.82
N VAL A 26 -7.84 1.33 5.09
CA VAL A 26 -8.27 2.29 6.11
C VAL A 26 -9.14 1.58 7.13
N TYR A 27 -8.67 1.60 8.37
CA TYR A 27 -9.41 1.18 9.54
C TYR A 27 -10.01 2.39 10.23
N VAL A 28 -11.28 2.28 10.61
CA VAL A 28 -11.98 3.28 11.42
C VAL A 28 -12.20 2.71 12.80
N ARG A 29 -11.86 3.50 13.83
CA ARG A 29 -12.12 3.12 15.22
C ARG A 29 -13.58 2.67 15.38
N ASP A 30 -13.76 1.51 15.99
CA ASP A 30 -15.05 0.85 16.28
C ASP A 30 -15.86 0.39 15.04
N GLN A 31 -15.31 0.50 13.83
CA GLN A 31 -15.96 0.00 12.60
C GLN A 31 -15.15 -1.08 11.87
N GLY A 32 -13.84 -1.18 12.13
CA GLY A 32 -12.99 -2.13 11.43
C GLY A 32 -12.40 -1.54 10.14
N ILE A 33 -11.97 -2.43 9.24
CA ILE A 33 -11.43 -2.07 7.92
C ILE A 33 -12.60 -1.69 7.01
N VAL A 34 -12.66 -0.42 6.63
CA VAL A 34 -13.73 0.14 5.78
C VAL A 34 -13.29 0.37 4.33
N ILE A 35 -11.98 0.48 4.10
CA ILE A 35 -11.40 0.62 2.75
C ILE A 35 -10.30 -0.44 2.61
N ASN A 36 -10.33 -1.13 1.47
CA ASN A 36 -9.26 -1.99 0.98
C ASN A 36 -9.24 -1.87 -0.55
N GLU A 37 -8.35 -1.01 -1.05
CA GLU A 37 -8.26 -0.66 -2.45
C GLU A 37 -6.80 -0.56 -2.94
N PRO A 38 -6.55 -0.81 -4.24
CA PRO A 38 -5.21 -0.63 -4.80
C PRO A 38 -4.65 0.79 -4.62
N SER A 39 -3.36 0.91 -4.31
CA SER A 39 -2.66 2.19 -4.17
C SER A 39 -2.31 2.78 -5.54
N ILE A 40 -3.33 3.09 -6.33
CA ILE A 40 -3.16 3.53 -7.72
C ILE A 40 -4.11 4.68 -8.06
N VAL A 41 -3.60 5.62 -8.86
CA VAL A 41 -4.29 6.81 -9.31
C VAL A 41 -4.20 6.89 -10.83
N ALA A 42 -5.34 7.02 -11.51
CA ALA A 42 -5.38 7.28 -12.94
C ALA A 42 -5.45 8.78 -13.17
N MET A 43 -4.58 9.30 -14.03
CA MET A 43 -4.43 10.72 -14.33
C MET A 43 -4.46 10.96 -15.83
N ASP A 44 -5.05 12.08 -16.23
CA ASP A 44 -4.87 12.60 -17.58
C ASP A 44 -3.52 13.34 -17.64
N GLN A 45 -2.64 12.92 -18.57
CA GLN A 45 -1.30 13.50 -18.73
C GLN A 45 -1.32 14.95 -19.21
N LYS A 46 -2.34 15.37 -19.95
CA LYS A 46 -2.42 16.72 -20.53
C LYS A 46 -2.84 17.74 -19.47
N SER A 47 -3.86 17.41 -18.68
CA SER A 47 -4.37 18.32 -17.64
C SER A 47 -3.69 18.13 -16.29
N GLY A 48 -3.07 16.97 -16.05
CA GLY A 48 -2.60 16.57 -14.72
C GLY A 48 -3.72 16.23 -13.75
N SER A 49 -4.97 16.14 -14.21
CA SER A 49 -6.13 15.88 -13.33
C SER A 49 -6.24 14.41 -12.98
N VAL A 50 -6.56 14.12 -11.71
CA VAL A 50 -6.94 12.78 -11.27
C VAL A 50 -8.33 12.43 -11.82
N LEU A 51 -8.38 11.31 -12.55
CA LEU A 51 -9.60 10.77 -13.15
C LEU A 51 -10.27 9.71 -12.26
N ALA A 52 -9.45 8.87 -11.63
CA ALA A 52 -9.92 7.81 -10.75
C ALA A 52 -8.84 7.44 -9.73
N ILE A 53 -9.26 6.82 -8.62
CA ILE A 53 -8.38 6.34 -7.55
C ILE A 53 -8.85 4.93 -7.16
N GLY A 54 -7.92 4.07 -6.75
CA GLY A 54 -8.25 2.77 -6.20
C GLY A 54 -8.71 1.78 -7.25
N ARG A 55 -9.82 1.08 -6.98
CA ARG A 55 -10.31 0.02 -7.88
C ARG A 55 -10.69 0.54 -9.26
N GLU A 56 -11.27 1.75 -9.34
CA GLU A 56 -11.64 2.34 -10.61
C GLU A 56 -10.39 2.68 -11.45
N ALA A 57 -9.33 3.19 -10.83
CA ALA A 57 -8.05 3.39 -11.51
C ALA A 57 -7.40 2.06 -11.94
N LYS A 58 -7.45 1.00 -11.12
CA LYS A 58 -6.90 -0.32 -11.49
C LYS A 58 -7.62 -0.90 -12.73
N LYS A 59 -8.93 -0.70 -12.88
CA LYS A 59 -9.70 -1.16 -14.06
C LYS A 59 -9.30 -0.46 -15.36
N MET A 60 -8.73 0.73 -15.29
CA MET A 60 -8.29 1.52 -16.44
C MET A 60 -6.96 1.04 -17.01
N LEU A 61 -6.13 0.33 -16.22
CA LEU A 61 -4.83 -0.19 -16.64
C LEU A 61 -4.92 -1.03 -17.92
N GLY A 62 -4.12 -0.66 -18.92
CA GLY A 62 -4.03 -1.37 -20.20
C GLY A 62 -5.29 -1.29 -21.07
N ARG A 63 -6.30 -0.49 -20.68
CA ARG A 63 -7.59 -0.36 -21.38
C ARG A 63 -7.93 1.08 -21.78
N THR A 64 -7.11 2.06 -21.39
CA THR A 64 -7.33 3.47 -21.65
C THR A 64 -6.50 4.02 -22.81
N PRO A 65 -6.94 5.12 -23.45
CA PRO A 65 -6.13 5.85 -24.42
C PRO A 65 -4.78 6.30 -23.85
N GLY A 66 -3.79 6.50 -24.74
CA GLY A 66 -2.41 6.76 -24.34
C GLY A 66 -2.15 8.04 -23.53
N ASN A 67 -3.11 8.97 -23.45
CA ASN A 67 -3.01 10.16 -22.59
C ASN A 67 -3.41 9.90 -21.12
N ILE A 68 -3.90 8.71 -20.77
CA ILE A 68 -4.20 8.35 -19.40
C ILE A 68 -3.08 7.48 -18.85
N VAL A 69 -2.49 7.91 -17.73
CA VAL A 69 -1.47 7.15 -17.01
C VAL A 69 -1.95 6.73 -15.65
N ALA A 70 -1.52 5.56 -15.23
CA ALA A 70 -1.68 5.11 -13.86
C ALA A 70 -0.39 5.36 -13.09
N VAL A 71 -0.50 5.96 -11.92
CA VAL A 71 0.60 6.31 -11.04
C VAL A 71 0.37 5.66 -9.68
N ARG A 72 1.42 5.05 -9.13
CA ARG A 72 1.43 4.61 -7.72
C ARG A 72 2.09 5.73 -6.90
N PRO A 73 1.38 6.41 -5.99
CA PRO A 73 1.95 7.50 -5.21
C PRO A 73 2.96 7.03 -4.15
N VAL A 74 2.96 5.74 -3.86
CA VAL A 74 3.79 5.10 -2.85
C VAL A 74 4.57 3.98 -3.53
N ARG A 75 5.88 3.94 -3.27
CA ARG A 75 6.77 2.91 -3.78
C ARG A 75 7.79 2.53 -2.72
N ASN A 76 7.95 1.24 -2.48
CA ASN A 76 8.85 0.70 -1.45
C ASN A 76 8.57 1.31 -0.06
N GLY A 77 7.28 1.52 0.25
CA GLY A 77 6.82 2.10 1.51
C GLY A 77 7.18 3.59 1.71
N VAL A 78 7.60 4.27 0.65
CA VAL A 78 7.90 5.71 0.65
C VAL A 78 6.95 6.43 -0.30
N ILE A 79 6.50 7.62 0.09
CA ILE A 79 5.77 8.53 -0.80
C ILE A 79 6.73 9.03 -1.87
N ASP A 80 6.51 8.59 -3.11
CA ASP A 80 7.29 8.99 -4.29
C ASP A 80 6.72 10.27 -4.92
N ASN A 81 5.39 10.44 -4.84
CA ASN A 81 4.71 11.64 -5.32
C ASN A 81 3.79 12.23 -4.22
N PRO A 82 4.26 13.26 -3.47
CA PRO A 82 3.51 13.84 -2.35
C PRO A 82 2.14 14.42 -2.73
N ASP A 83 2.02 15.05 -3.91
CA ASP A 83 0.79 15.68 -4.37
C ASP A 83 -0.27 14.64 -4.72
N ILE A 84 0.12 13.56 -5.40
CA ILE A 84 -0.77 12.44 -5.71
C ILE A 84 -1.13 11.67 -4.44
N ALA A 85 -0.17 11.46 -3.53
CA ALA A 85 -0.41 10.81 -2.24
C ALA A 85 -1.42 11.61 -1.40
N GLN A 86 -1.29 12.93 -1.33
CA GLN A 86 -2.25 13.81 -0.67
C GLN A 86 -3.64 13.66 -1.28
N GLN A 87 -3.77 13.70 -2.61
CA GLN A 87 -5.07 13.55 -3.28
C GLN A 87 -5.70 12.18 -2.99
N MET A 88 -4.90 11.10 -3.00
CA MET A 88 -5.35 9.76 -2.65
C MET A 88 -5.81 9.65 -1.20
N LEU A 89 -5.03 10.16 -0.24
CA LEU A 89 -5.41 10.21 1.16
C LEU A 89 -6.69 11.04 1.36
N SER A 90 -6.79 12.20 0.71
CA SER A 90 -7.97 13.06 0.78
C SER A 90 -9.21 12.33 0.26
N TYR A 91 -9.08 11.59 -0.84
CA TYR A 91 -10.15 10.75 -1.38
C TYR A 91 -10.62 9.72 -0.37
N PHE A 92 -9.71 8.96 0.26
CA PHE A 92 -10.07 7.93 1.23
C PHE A 92 -10.68 8.52 2.51
N ILE A 93 -10.14 9.62 3.04
CA ILE A 93 -10.70 10.33 4.20
C ILE A 93 -12.13 10.79 3.90
N ASN A 94 -12.36 11.40 2.73
CA ASN A 94 -13.69 11.87 2.32
C ASN A 94 -14.68 10.73 2.08
N LYS A 95 -14.18 9.59 1.56
CA LYS A 95 -14.99 8.39 1.34
C LYS A 95 -15.52 7.81 2.67
N VAL A 96 -14.71 7.85 3.73
CA VAL A 96 -15.13 7.44 5.08
C VAL A 96 -16.11 8.44 5.70
N HIS A 97 -15.78 9.74 5.69
CA HIS A 97 -16.50 10.76 6.47
C HIS A 97 -17.76 11.34 5.81
N ARG A 98 -18.22 10.77 4.68
CA ARG A 98 -19.49 11.12 3.99
C ARG A 98 -19.80 12.63 3.96
N ARG A 99 -18.85 13.46 3.50
CA ARG A 99 -19.00 14.92 3.29
C ARG A 99 -19.41 15.74 4.52
N SER A 100 -19.23 15.27 5.76
CA SER A 100 -19.29 16.15 6.93
C SER A 100 -18.00 17.00 6.96
N THR A 101 -18.06 18.17 6.32
CA THR A 101 -16.92 19.03 5.93
C THR A 101 -16.11 19.65 7.06
N PHE A 102 -16.40 19.33 8.33
CA PHE A 102 -15.76 19.97 9.49
C PHE A 102 -14.98 19.01 10.40
N VAL A 103 -14.90 17.72 10.08
CA VAL A 103 -14.19 16.74 10.91
C VAL A 103 -12.76 16.55 10.42
N ARG A 104 -11.79 16.85 11.28
CA ARG A 104 -10.35 16.60 11.06
C ARG A 104 -9.92 15.42 11.94
N PRO A 105 -9.78 14.20 11.40
CA PRO A 105 -9.50 13.02 12.21
C PRO A 105 -8.05 13.02 12.72
N ARG A 106 -7.79 12.27 13.80
CA ARG A 106 -6.42 11.84 14.11
C ARG A 106 -6.15 10.57 13.33
N MET A 107 -4.90 10.40 12.90
CA MET A 107 -4.50 9.26 12.09
C MET A 107 -3.26 8.59 12.67
N VAL A 108 -3.26 7.26 12.63
CA VAL A 108 -2.06 6.44 12.73
C VAL A 108 -1.73 5.93 11.33
N ILE A 109 -0.49 6.04 10.88
CA ILE A 109 -0.08 5.56 9.55
C ILE A 109 1.10 4.58 9.71
N CYS A 110 0.99 3.42 9.08
CA CYS A 110 2.07 2.46 9.03
C CYS A 110 3.20 2.97 8.11
N VAL A 111 4.45 2.77 8.52
CA VAL A 111 5.64 3.06 7.72
C VAL A 111 6.67 1.94 7.86
N PRO A 112 7.52 1.69 6.84
CA PRO A 112 8.58 0.68 6.94
C PRO A 112 9.53 0.96 8.10
N SER A 113 10.16 -0.09 8.62
CA SER A 113 11.01 -0.01 9.84
C SER A 113 12.20 0.95 9.67
N ARG A 114 12.75 1.01 8.45
CA ARG A 114 13.93 1.83 8.11
C ARG A 114 13.60 3.00 7.19
N ILE A 115 12.46 3.63 7.42
CA ILE A 115 12.07 4.83 6.69
C ILE A 115 12.94 6.05 7.07
N SER A 116 13.42 6.81 6.08
CA SER A 116 14.22 8.00 6.31
C SER A 116 13.40 9.14 6.95
N MET A 117 14.05 10.04 7.70
CA MET A 117 13.35 11.19 8.30
C MET A 117 12.63 12.07 7.26
N VAL A 118 13.20 12.20 6.05
CA VAL A 118 12.58 12.95 4.95
C VAL A 118 11.31 12.25 4.48
N ALA A 119 11.33 10.93 4.32
CA ALA A 119 10.16 10.15 3.94
C ALA A 119 9.08 10.13 5.04
N GLN A 120 9.46 9.99 6.32
CA GLN A 120 8.51 10.12 7.44
C GLN A 120 7.81 11.47 7.45
N ARG A 121 8.57 12.54 7.16
CA ARG A 121 8.02 13.90 7.08
C ARG A 121 7.05 14.03 5.90
N ALA A 122 7.39 13.49 4.74
CA ALA A 122 6.50 13.47 3.58
C ALA A 122 5.16 12.79 3.91
N VAL A 123 5.19 11.63 4.60
CA VAL A 123 3.97 10.93 5.04
C VAL A 123 3.12 11.81 5.96
N LYS A 124 3.73 12.41 6.99
CA LYS A 124 3.02 13.30 7.92
C LYS A 124 2.44 14.53 7.23
N ASP A 125 3.19 15.13 6.31
CA ASP A 125 2.78 16.36 5.63
C ASP A 125 1.67 16.08 4.62
N SER A 126 1.77 15.03 3.80
CA SER A 126 0.68 14.60 2.91
C SER A 126 -0.61 14.29 3.68
N ALA A 127 -0.51 13.63 4.84
CA ALA A 127 -1.65 13.33 5.70
C ALA A 127 -2.30 14.58 6.31
N ARG A 128 -1.50 15.54 6.80
CA ARG A 128 -2.01 16.82 7.31
C ARG A 128 -2.68 17.65 6.21
N MET A 129 -2.07 17.71 5.03
CA MET A 129 -2.63 18.39 3.86
C MET A 129 -3.91 17.72 3.37
N ALA A 130 -4.06 16.41 3.59
CA ALA A 130 -5.28 15.65 3.30
C ALA A 130 -6.40 15.85 4.36
N GLY A 131 -6.15 16.61 5.43
CA GLY A 131 -7.16 16.99 6.42
C GLY A 131 -6.98 16.40 7.82
N ALA A 132 -5.90 15.65 8.07
CA ALA A 132 -5.62 15.11 9.41
C ALA A 132 -5.30 16.22 10.42
N ARG A 133 -5.82 16.09 11.65
CA ARG A 133 -5.50 16.98 12.79
C ARG A 133 -4.16 16.61 13.42
N GLU A 134 -3.97 15.32 13.67
CA GLU A 134 -2.76 14.74 14.26
C GLU A 134 -2.39 13.49 13.46
N VAL A 135 -1.08 13.26 13.30
CA VAL A 135 -0.55 12.12 12.55
C VAL A 135 0.53 11.45 13.38
N TYR A 136 0.28 10.20 13.74
CA TYR A 136 1.21 9.31 14.40
C TYR A 136 1.70 8.28 13.39
N LEU A 137 2.97 7.90 13.49
CA LEU A 137 3.53 6.83 12.66
C LEU A 137 3.75 5.61 13.55
N ILE A 138 3.54 4.43 12.98
CA ILE A 138 3.87 3.14 13.59
C ILE A 138 4.68 2.32 12.60
N GLU A 139 5.66 1.57 13.07
CA GLU A 139 6.42 0.65 12.22
C GLU A 139 5.50 -0.46 11.70
N GLU A 140 5.56 -0.74 10.40
CA GLU A 140 4.81 -1.81 9.73
C GLU A 140 4.96 -3.18 10.42
N PRO A 141 6.17 -3.70 10.69
CA PRO A 141 6.27 -5.01 11.34
C PRO A 141 5.76 -5.03 12.78
N LEU A 142 5.78 -3.89 13.48
CA LEU A 142 5.15 -3.78 14.80
C LEU A 142 3.63 -3.85 14.67
N ALA A 143 3.04 -3.12 13.72
CA ALA A 143 1.62 -3.20 13.41
C ALA A 143 1.20 -4.62 12.95
N ALA A 144 2.03 -5.27 12.12
CA ALA A 144 1.84 -6.64 11.67
C ALA A 144 1.91 -7.63 12.84
N ALA A 145 2.85 -7.47 13.77
CA ALA A 145 2.96 -8.30 14.97
C ALA A 145 1.71 -8.21 15.85
N ILE A 146 1.20 -6.98 16.04
CA ILE A 146 -0.05 -6.72 16.77
C ILE A 146 -1.22 -7.38 16.04
N GLY A 147 -1.32 -7.19 14.71
CA GLY A 147 -2.37 -7.80 13.88
C GLY A 147 -2.36 -9.33 13.88
N ALA A 148 -1.18 -9.93 14.01
CA ALA A 148 -0.99 -11.38 14.10
C ALA A 148 -1.22 -11.94 15.52
N GLY A 149 -1.46 -11.08 16.53
CA GLY A 149 -1.68 -11.50 17.91
C GLY A 149 -0.43 -12.03 18.62
N LEU A 150 0.76 -11.62 18.19
CA LEU A 150 2.01 -12.03 18.82
C LEU A 150 2.17 -11.40 20.21
N PRO A 151 2.72 -12.11 21.21
CA PRO A 151 2.93 -11.60 22.57
C PRO A 151 4.14 -10.66 22.62
N ILE A 152 4.08 -9.54 21.90
CA ILE A 152 5.21 -8.62 21.72
C ILE A 152 5.60 -7.86 23.00
N MET A 153 4.70 -7.80 24.00
CA MET A 153 4.96 -7.15 25.29
C MET A 153 5.75 -8.04 26.26
N GLU A 154 5.91 -9.32 25.96
CA GLU A 154 6.65 -10.26 26.79
C GLU A 154 8.17 -10.16 26.54
N PRO A 155 9.02 -10.58 27.49
CA PRO A 155 10.47 -10.63 27.33
C PRO A 155 10.96 -11.70 26.34
N SER A 156 10.06 -12.34 25.59
CA SER A 156 10.37 -13.22 24.46
C SER A 156 10.62 -12.42 23.18
N GLY A 157 11.54 -12.88 22.34
CA GLY A 157 11.76 -12.33 21.01
C GLY A 157 10.76 -12.87 19.99
N ASN A 158 10.06 -11.99 19.29
CA ASN A 158 9.11 -12.31 18.23
C ASN A 158 9.69 -11.83 16.89
N MET A 159 9.97 -12.73 15.96
CA MET A 159 10.40 -12.37 14.61
C MET A 159 9.19 -12.25 13.68
N VAL A 160 9.08 -11.12 12.99
CA VAL A 160 8.06 -10.85 11.98
C VAL A 160 8.74 -10.61 10.63
N ILE A 161 8.19 -11.22 9.59
CA ILE A 161 8.61 -11.04 8.20
C ILE A 161 7.37 -10.61 7.42
N ASP A 162 7.31 -9.34 7.05
CA ASP A 162 6.22 -8.76 6.26
C ASP A 162 6.68 -8.63 4.80
N ILE A 163 6.06 -9.40 3.89
CA ILE A 163 6.38 -9.40 2.46
C ILE A 163 5.27 -8.65 1.72
N GLY A 164 5.52 -7.37 1.43
CA GLY A 164 4.57 -6.49 0.78
C GLY A 164 4.66 -6.48 -0.76
N GLY A 165 4.21 -5.36 -1.34
CA GLY A 165 4.33 -5.11 -2.78
C GLY A 165 5.75 -4.73 -3.21
N GLY A 166 6.35 -3.73 -2.54
CA GLY A 166 7.67 -3.21 -2.92
C GLY A 166 8.82 -3.60 -1.98
N THR A 167 8.50 -3.90 -0.72
CA THR A 167 9.49 -4.20 0.32
C THR A 167 9.16 -5.48 1.07
N THR A 168 10.21 -6.13 1.56
CA THR A 168 10.11 -7.11 2.65
C THR A 168 10.73 -6.48 3.88
N ASP A 169 9.95 -6.36 4.95
CA ASP A 169 10.36 -5.80 6.23
C ASP A 169 10.48 -6.93 7.26
N VAL A 170 11.64 -7.03 7.90
CA VAL A 170 11.92 -8.03 8.93
C VAL A 170 12.18 -7.31 10.24
N ALA A 171 11.54 -7.73 11.33
CA ALA A 171 11.82 -7.21 12.65
C ALA A 171 11.83 -8.30 13.72
N VAL A 172 12.64 -8.10 14.75
CA VAL A 172 12.61 -8.84 16.00
C VAL A 172 12.11 -7.91 17.08
N ILE A 173 11.02 -8.27 17.74
CA ILE A 173 10.29 -7.43 18.70
C ILE A 173 10.26 -8.11 20.06
N SER A 174 10.55 -7.36 21.12
CA SER A 174 10.43 -7.82 22.51
C SER A 174 10.11 -6.65 23.44
N LEU A 175 9.36 -6.88 24.51
CA LEU A 175 8.96 -5.84 25.47
C LEU A 175 8.32 -4.59 24.80
N GLY A 176 7.56 -4.81 23.72
CA GLY A 176 6.89 -3.78 22.95
C GLY A 176 7.80 -2.95 22.03
N GLY A 177 9.11 -3.24 22.01
CA GLY A 177 10.09 -2.53 21.22
C GLY A 177 10.74 -3.38 20.13
N THR A 178 11.04 -2.75 19.00
CA THR A 178 11.86 -3.34 17.93
C THR A 178 13.32 -3.44 18.40
N VAL A 179 13.82 -4.66 18.59
CA VAL A 179 15.21 -4.95 18.96
C VAL A 179 16.13 -4.88 17.75
N TYR A 180 15.65 -5.39 16.62
CA TYR A 180 16.35 -5.38 15.35
C TYR A 180 15.33 -5.25 14.22
N SER A 181 15.66 -4.50 13.18
CA SER A 181 14.86 -4.45 11.96
C SER A 181 15.73 -4.27 10.73
N GLU A 182 15.30 -4.82 9.60
CA GLU A 182 15.91 -4.70 8.28
C GLU A 182 14.79 -4.60 7.23
N SER A 183 15.01 -3.84 6.16
CA SER A 183 14.04 -3.74 5.06
C SER A 183 14.78 -3.84 3.74
N ILE A 184 14.30 -4.69 2.84
CA ILE A 184 14.87 -4.90 1.51
C ILE A 184 13.83 -4.63 0.43
N LYS A 185 14.28 -4.11 -0.71
CA LYS A 185 13.42 -3.77 -1.87
C LYS A 185 13.19 -4.99 -2.78
N VAL A 186 12.86 -6.13 -2.17
CA VAL A 186 12.55 -7.38 -2.86
C VAL A 186 11.26 -7.91 -2.26
N ALA A 187 10.21 -7.96 -3.07
CA ALA A 187 8.86 -8.33 -2.65
C ALA A 187 8.00 -8.67 -3.88
N GLY A 188 6.68 -8.49 -3.80
CA GLY A 188 5.74 -8.86 -4.85
C GLY A 188 6.04 -8.27 -6.24
N ASP A 189 6.40 -6.98 -6.33
CA ASP A 189 6.71 -6.31 -7.60
C ASP A 189 7.97 -6.92 -8.24
N LYS A 190 8.98 -7.26 -7.44
CA LYS A 190 10.21 -7.88 -7.94
C LYS A 190 9.95 -9.30 -8.47
N MET A 191 9.08 -10.05 -7.81
CA MET A 191 8.64 -11.36 -8.30
C MET A 191 7.94 -11.23 -9.66
N ASP A 192 7.09 -10.21 -9.84
CA ASP A 192 6.41 -9.96 -11.11
C ASP A 192 7.40 -9.61 -12.23
N GLU A 193 8.37 -8.74 -11.96
CA GLU A 193 9.46 -8.41 -12.91
C GLU A 193 10.22 -9.67 -13.35
N ASP A 194 10.56 -10.55 -12.41
CA ASP A 194 11.32 -11.76 -12.68
C ASP A 194 10.49 -12.77 -13.48
N ILE A 195 9.17 -12.87 -13.25
CA ILE A 195 8.24 -13.66 -14.06
C ILE A 195 8.18 -13.14 -15.50
N ILE A 196 8.06 -11.82 -15.69
CA ILE A 196 8.04 -11.19 -17.02
C ILE A 196 9.35 -11.50 -17.75
N ALA A 197 10.49 -11.30 -17.08
CA ALA A 197 11.81 -11.53 -17.65
C ALA A 197 11.99 -13.01 -18.05
N TYR A 198 11.55 -13.94 -17.21
CA TYR A 198 11.58 -15.37 -17.49
C TYR A 198 10.76 -15.73 -18.74
N ILE A 199 9.49 -15.30 -18.81
CA ILE A 199 8.60 -15.62 -19.93
C ILE A 199 9.11 -15.01 -21.23
N LYS A 200 9.59 -13.77 -21.19
CA LYS A 200 10.21 -13.12 -22.33
C LYS A 200 11.40 -13.92 -22.86
N LYS A 201 12.28 -14.39 -21.96
CA LYS A 201 13.50 -15.11 -22.33
C LYS A 201 13.22 -16.53 -22.84
N GLN A 202 12.29 -17.26 -22.22
CA GLN A 202 12.04 -18.67 -22.55
C GLN A 202 11.04 -18.86 -23.70
N HIS A 203 10.10 -17.93 -23.86
CA HIS A 203 8.99 -18.09 -24.80
C HIS A 203 8.91 -16.98 -25.86
N ASN A 204 9.80 -15.99 -25.84
CA ASN A 204 9.73 -14.79 -26.69
C ASN A 204 8.36 -14.09 -26.60
N LEU A 205 7.68 -14.21 -25.46
CA LEU A 205 6.36 -13.67 -25.23
C LEU A 205 6.46 -12.47 -24.27
N LEU A 206 5.95 -11.32 -24.69
CA LEU A 206 5.85 -10.14 -23.83
C LEU A 206 4.51 -10.13 -23.11
N ILE A 207 4.56 -10.12 -21.79
CA ILE A 207 3.39 -9.98 -20.92
C ILE A 207 3.50 -8.70 -20.09
N GLY A 208 2.35 -8.17 -19.65
CA GLY A 208 2.30 -7.00 -18.76
C GLY A 208 2.21 -7.40 -17.28
N ASP A 209 2.40 -6.42 -16.39
CA ASP A 209 2.45 -6.61 -14.93
C ASP A 209 1.22 -7.34 -14.37
N SER A 210 0.01 -7.01 -14.86
CA SER A 210 -1.21 -7.68 -14.39
C SER A 210 -1.27 -9.18 -14.74
N MET A 211 -0.65 -9.59 -15.86
CA MET A 211 -0.54 -11.00 -16.21
C MET A 211 0.52 -11.69 -15.35
N ALA A 212 1.65 -11.02 -15.07
CA ALA A 212 2.69 -11.52 -14.19
C ALA A 212 2.19 -11.72 -12.74
N GLU A 213 1.49 -10.71 -12.19
CA GLU A 213 0.84 -10.79 -10.87
C GLU A 213 -0.15 -11.96 -10.83
N ARG A 214 -0.92 -12.15 -11.91
CA ARG A 214 -1.87 -13.27 -12.01
C ARG A 214 -1.16 -14.62 -12.04
N ILE A 215 -0.06 -14.75 -12.78
CA ILE A 215 0.76 -15.97 -12.81
C ILE A 215 1.31 -16.27 -11.42
N LYS A 216 1.88 -15.27 -10.74
CA LYS A 216 2.36 -15.37 -9.36
C LYS A 216 1.29 -15.92 -8.42
N MET A 217 0.05 -15.41 -8.52
CA MET A 217 -1.05 -15.78 -7.63
C MET A 217 -1.70 -17.13 -7.97
N GLU A 218 -1.80 -17.51 -9.25
CA GLU A 218 -2.51 -18.72 -9.68
C GLU A 218 -1.61 -19.97 -9.70
N VAL A 219 -0.32 -19.83 -10.04
CA VAL A 219 0.59 -20.99 -10.21
C VAL A 219 1.95 -20.83 -9.52
N GLY A 220 2.24 -19.67 -8.90
CA GLY A 220 3.49 -19.44 -8.20
C GLY A 220 3.60 -20.25 -6.89
N SER A 221 4.78 -20.80 -6.62
CA SER A 221 5.07 -21.46 -5.34
C SER A 221 6.56 -21.38 -4.99
N ALA A 222 6.87 -21.17 -3.71
CA ALA A 222 8.23 -21.23 -3.18
C ALA A 222 8.61 -22.62 -2.64
N CYS A 223 7.64 -23.55 -2.59
CA CYS A 223 7.82 -24.91 -2.13
C CYS A 223 7.34 -25.92 -3.18
N PRO A 224 7.84 -27.17 -3.19
CA PRO A 224 7.29 -28.23 -4.02
C PRO A 224 5.80 -28.44 -3.72
N GLN A 225 4.98 -28.49 -4.77
CA GLN A 225 3.55 -28.79 -4.67
C GLN A 225 3.31 -30.28 -4.99
N LYS A 226 2.21 -30.84 -4.46
CA LYS A 226 1.81 -32.22 -4.78
C LYS A 226 1.22 -32.35 -6.18
N GLU A 227 0.59 -31.29 -6.65
CA GLU A 227 -0.05 -31.20 -7.96
C GLU A 227 0.51 -29.98 -8.70
N ASP A 228 0.79 -30.14 -9.99
CA ASP A 228 1.22 -29.05 -10.83
C ASP A 228 0.01 -28.22 -11.26
N HIS A 229 0.04 -26.93 -10.95
CA HIS A 229 -0.95 -25.98 -11.44
C HIS A 229 -0.48 -25.38 -12.77
N VAL A 230 -1.36 -25.42 -13.77
CA VAL A 230 -1.09 -24.85 -15.10
C VAL A 230 -2.10 -23.75 -15.40
N MET A 231 -1.67 -22.76 -16.17
CA MET A 231 -2.55 -21.68 -16.63
C MET A 231 -2.21 -21.25 -18.05
N ILE A 232 -3.21 -20.68 -18.73
CA ILE A 232 -3.01 -20.11 -20.07
C ILE A 232 -2.53 -18.67 -19.93
N ILE A 233 -1.38 -18.38 -20.53
CA ILE A 233 -0.76 -17.07 -20.54
C ILE A 233 -1.06 -16.38 -21.88
N LYS A 234 -1.47 -15.11 -21.83
CA LYS A 234 -1.66 -14.27 -23.02
C LYS A 234 -0.65 -13.14 -23.01
N GLY A 235 0.02 -12.94 -24.13
CA GLY A 235 0.98 -11.86 -24.33
C GLY A 235 1.13 -11.56 -25.82
N ARG A 236 2.04 -10.64 -26.12
CA ARG A 236 2.42 -10.29 -27.49
C ARG A 236 3.62 -11.12 -27.90
N ASP A 237 3.58 -11.70 -29.10
CA ASP A 237 4.70 -12.46 -29.63
C ASP A 237 5.80 -11.49 -30.09
N LEU A 238 7.03 -11.67 -29.63
CA LEU A 238 8.12 -10.76 -29.98
C LEU A 238 8.76 -11.06 -31.35
N ILE A 239 8.46 -12.21 -31.94
CA ILE A 239 8.93 -12.62 -33.27
C ILE A 239 7.93 -12.19 -34.33
N THR A 240 6.64 -12.51 -34.14
CA THR A 240 5.60 -12.27 -35.16
C THR A 240 4.72 -11.04 -34.91
N GLY A 241 4.73 -10.50 -33.68
CA GLY A 241 3.97 -9.30 -33.29
C GLY A 241 2.63 -9.61 -32.64
#